data_AF-A0A2T7A1Y1-F1
#
_entry.id   AF-A0A2T7A1Y1-F1
#
_cell.length_a   1.000
_cell.length_b   1.000
_cell.length_c   1.000
_cell.angle_alpha   90.00
_cell.angle_beta   90.00
_cell.angle_gamma   90.00
#
_symmetry.space_group_name_H-M   'P 1'
#
loop_
_entity.id
_entity.type
_entity.pdbx_description
1 polymer ?
#
loop_
_entity_poly.entity_id
_entity_poly.type
_entity_poly.pdbx_seq_one_letter_code
_entity_poly.pdbx_strand_id
1 'polypeptide(L)'
;MHHVLRWSNSPARTVTVSHEEALGITLSLSVYEFIPAYPGQLVYWYKDASGWQSMGTTSYAMKRGINTEILEKYIDDHTWFYVESAFTASPILSEIFRSAWRYSRSEENFMLRDALQLWTATQLLLNGATLHPSSDSLGINPIPSPTCPLANQTPLPRVLANQLDHLIERRIWQLEKQILNELQKRIFGRKREDWLRIFLTLVVLMSALERDSWRLYYWVFHMEDGYAWRHPSPPQRLVEKNNTLAESLAAHFAAISKGLTPFSLDWSREQTVALIGNCEDAPLMLESMERIGRGLRSPDHALRVENVLSHYRESDEKSLDFLYTSKVMVV
;
A
#
# COMPACT_ATOMS: atom_id res chain seq x y z
N MET A 1 -8.34 -0.77 -24.11
CA MET A 1 -9.30 -1.69 -24.76
C MET A 1 -9.59 -2.85 -23.82
N HIS A 2 -10.79 -2.93 -23.24
CA HIS A 2 -11.19 -4.12 -22.50
C HIS A 2 -11.56 -5.20 -23.52
N HIS A 3 -10.63 -6.11 -23.80
CA HIS A 3 -10.95 -7.30 -24.59
C HIS A 3 -11.94 -8.13 -23.80
N VAL A 4 -13.18 -8.20 -24.28
CA VAL A 4 -14.19 -9.13 -23.75
C VAL A 4 -13.68 -10.54 -24.02
N LEU A 5 -13.38 -11.28 -22.94
CA LEU A 5 -12.95 -12.66 -23.03
C LEU A 5 -14.08 -13.53 -23.61
N ARG A 6 -13.72 -14.47 -24.49
CA ARG A 6 -14.62 -15.53 -24.95
C ARG A 6 -14.50 -16.71 -24.00
N TRP A 7 -15.61 -17.29 -23.56
CA TRP A 7 -15.61 -18.34 -22.53
C TRP A 7 -15.78 -19.73 -23.15
N SER A 8 -15.13 -20.74 -22.58
CA SER A 8 -15.43 -22.13 -22.91
C SER A 8 -16.72 -22.60 -22.20
N ASN A 9 -17.19 -23.80 -22.54
CA ASN A 9 -18.35 -24.42 -21.88
C ASN A 9 -17.95 -25.22 -20.62
N SER A 10 -16.71 -25.09 -20.16
CA SER A 10 -16.22 -25.79 -18.96
C SER A 10 -16.92 -25.31 -17.69
N PRO A 11 -17.15 -26.19 -16.70
CA PRO A 11 -17.75 -25.81 -15.43
C PRO A 11 -16.87 -24.80 -14.68
N ALA A 12 -17.50 -24.01 -13.82
CA ALA A 12 -16.78 -23.13 -12.91
C ALA A 12 -15.93 -23.94 -11.94
N ARG A 13 -14.74 -23.43 -11.63
CA ARG A 13 -13.87 -23.95 -10.57
C ARG A 13 -13.75 -22.90 -9.48
N THR A 14 -13.52 -23.33 -8.25
CA THR A 14 -13.24 -22.43 -7.15
C THR A 14 -11.76 -22.53 -6.82
N VAL A 15 -11.08 -21.40 -6.77
CA VAL A 15 -9.70 -21.29 -6.32
C VAL A 15 -9.62 -20.44 -5.07
N THR A 16 -8.63 -20.72 -4.23
CA THR A 16 -8.33 -19.97 -3.02
C THR A 16 -7.03 -19.21 -3.24
N VAL A 17 -7.07 -17.90 -3.01
CA VAL A 17 -5.96 -16.97 -3.26
C VAL A 17 -5.41 -16.46 -1.92
N SER A 18 -4.10 -16.25 -1.84
CA SER A 18 -3.43 -15.63 -0.69
C SER A 18 -2.32 -14.68 -1.14
N HIS A 19 -1.99 -13.69 -0.32
CA HIS A 19 -0.79 -12.83 -0.47
C HIS A 19 0.27 -13.15 0.57
N GLU A 20 -0.10 -13.81 1.68
CA GLU A 20 0.79 -14.21 2.75
C GLU A 20 0.28 -15.50 3.38
N GLU A 21 0.95 -16.61 3.07
CA GLU A 21 0.54 -17.94 3.53
C GLU A 21 0.55 -18.03 5.06
N ALA A 22 1.53 -17.39 5.71
CA ALA A 22 1.68 -17.44 7.17
C ALA A 22 0.51 -16.80 7.93
N LEU A 23 -0.28 -15.93 7.29
CA LEU A 23 -1.44 -15.28 7.90
C LEU A 23 -2.70 -16.13 7.89
N GLY A 24 -2.79 -17.10 6.98
CA GLY A 24 -4.02 -17.89 6.77
C GLY A 24 -5.21 -17.07 6.23
N ILE A 25 -5.03 -15.79 5.89
CA ILE A 25 -6.07 -14.97 5.27
C ILE A 25 -6.14 -15.31 3.78
N THR A 26 -7.33 -15.68 3.33
CA THR A 26 -7.55 -16.19 1.98
C THR A 26 -8.79 -15.60 1.33
N LEU A 27 -8.82 -15.64 0.00
CA LEU A 27 -9.91 -15.14 -0.83
C LEU A 27 -10.35 -16.20 -1.82
N SER A 28 -11.60 -16.67 -1.69
CA SER A 28 -12.18 -17.67 -2.60
C SER A 28 -12.74 -17.00 -3.85
N LEU A 29 -12.31 -17.46 -5.02
CA LEU A 29 -12.71 -16.93 -6.33
C LEU A 29 -13.34 -18.02 -7.20
N SER A 30 -14.45 -17.70 -7.84
CA SER A 30 -15.01 -18.53 -8.92
C SER A 30 -14.37 -18.16 -10.26
N VAL A 31 -13.67 -19.12 -10.85
CA VAL A 31 -12.95 -18.95 -12.11
C VAL A 31 -13.54 -19.81 -13.21
N TYR A 32 -13.44 -19.30 -14.43
CA TYR A 32 -13.99 -19.91 -15.63
C TYR A 32 -12.88 -19.96 -16.69
N GLU A 33 -12.91 -21.02 -17.48
CA GLU A 33 -11.97 -21.16 -18.58
C GLU A 33 -12.40 -20.25 -19.75
N PHE A 34 -11.47 -19.47 -20.26
CA PHE A 34 -11.64 -18.63 -21.45
C PHE A 34 -10.87 -19.22 -22.64
N ILE A 35 -11.22 -18.78 -23.84
CA ILE A 35 -10.54 -19.12 -25.09
C ILE A 35 -9.52 -18.00 -25.36
N PRO A 36 -8.20 -18.27 -25.27
CA PRO A 36 -7.18 -17.24 -25.47
C PRO A 36 -7.25 -16.64 -26.86
N ALA A 37 -7.26 -15.31 -26.94
CA ALA A 37 -7.23 -14.57 -28.18
C ALA A 37 -5.80 -14.40 -28.72
N TYR A 38 -4.79 -14.41 -27.84
CA TYR A 38 -3.38 -14.34 -28.20
C TYR A 38 -2.48 -14.97 -27.12
N PRO A 39 -1.25 -15.41 -27.46
CA PRO A 39 -0.39 -16.19 -26.54
C PRO A 39 -0.05 -15.47 -25.23
N GLY A 40 0.11 -14.14 -25.26
CA GLY A 40 0.45 -13.34 -24.08
C GLY A 40 -0.60 -13.35 -22.95
N GLN A 41 -1.82 -13.88 -23.20
CA GLN A 41 -2.81 -14.10 -22.14
C GLN A 41 -2.49 -15.31 -21.26
N LEU A 42 -1.53 -16.15 -21.67
CA LEU A 42 -1.10 -17.35 -20.95
C LEU A 42 0.31 -17.22 -20.38
N VAL A 43 0.93 -16.05 -20.49
CA VAL A 43 2.31 -15.84 -20.04
C VAL A 43 2.32 -15.01 -18.75
N TYR A 44 2.71 -15.63 -17.65
CA TYR A 44 2.96 -14.95 -16.39
C TYR A 44 4.40 -14.45 -16.34
N TRP A 45 4.57 -13.20 -15.92
CA TRP A 45 5.87 -12.55 -15.81
C TRP A 45 6.21 -12.42 -14.34
N TYR A 46 7.41 -12.83 -13.96
CA TYR A 46 7.95 -12.67 -12.62
C TYR A 46 9.38 -12.17 -12.72
N LYS A 47 9.88 -11.63 -11.62
CA LYS A 47 11.24 -11.11 -11.54
C LYS A 47 12.06 -11.99 -10.61
N ASP A 48 13.29 -12.23 -11.00
CA ASP A 48 14.29 -12.92 -10.19
C ASP A 48 15.64 -12.22 -10.28
N ALA A 49 16.69 -12.80 -9.68
CA ALA A 49 18.02 -12.19 -9.67
C ALA A 49 18.64 -11.98 -11.07
N SER A 50 18.11 -12.63 -12.11
CA SER A 50 18.55 -12.49 -13.50
C SER A 50 17.69 -11.52 -14.31
N GLY A 51 16.71 -10.87 -13.66
CA GLY A 51 15.78 -9.92 -14.29
C GLY A 51 14.40 -10.51 -14.55
N TRP A 52 13.71 -10.01 -15.58
CA TRP A 52 12.38 -10.51 -15.95
C TRP A 52 12.45 -11.90 -16.58
N GLN A 53 11.69 -12.82 -15.99
CA GLN A 53 11.46 -14.16 -16.49
C GLN A 53 9.97 -14.32 -16.81
N SER A 54 9.65 -15.39 -17.53
CA SER A 54 8.26 -15.73 -17.80
C SER A 54 8.01 -17.23 -17.76
N MET A 55 6.76 -17.59 -17.49
CA MET A 55 6.31 -18.97 -17.51
C MET A 55 4.89 -19.08 -18.07
N GLY A 56 4.58 -20.26 -18.60
CA GLY A 56 3.23 -20.59 -19.06
C GLY A 56 2.25 -20.74 -17.90
N THR A 57 1.03 -20.26 -18.11
CA THR A 57 -0.13 -20.38 -17.20
C THR A 57 -1.37 -20.80 -17.98
N THR A 58 -2.48 -20.95 -17.29
CA THR A 58 -3.72 -21.48 -17.85
C THR A 58 -4.71 -20.40 -18.23
N SER A 59 -5.71 -20.76 -19.04
CA SER A 59 -6.73 -19.86 -19.53
C SER A 59 -7.90 -19.71 -18.57
N TYR A 60 -7.64 -19.47 -17.27
CA TYR A 60 -8.69 -19.21 -16.28
C TYR A 60 -8.75 -17.74 -15.89
N ALA A 61 -9.96 -17.23 -15.71
CA ALA A 61 -10.22 -15.85 -15.32
C ALA A 61 -11.54 -15.72 -14.56
N MET A 62 -11.75 -14.58 -13.90
CA MET A 62 -13.02 -14.22 -13.31
C MET A 62 -13.98 -13.73 -14.39
N LYS A 63 -15.17 -14.35 -14.46
CA LYS A 63 -16.26 -13.91 -15.36
C LYS A 63 -17.03 -12.73 -14.78
N ARG A 64 -17.20 -12.73 -13.46
CA ARG A 64 -17.75 -11.64 -12.66
C ARG A 64 -16.66 -11.23 -11.68
N GLY A 65 -16.47 -9.93 -11.47
CA GLY A 65 -15.58 -9.45 -10.43
C GLY A 65 -16.03 -9.87 -9.04
N ILE A 66 -15.31 -9.42 -8.02
CA ILE A 66 -15.59 -9.72 -6.62
C ILE A 66 -16.52 -8.64 -6.06
N ASN A 67 -17.36 -8.99 -5.07
CA ASN A 67 -18.09 -7.99 -4.31
C ASN A 67 -17.09 -7.04 -3.61
N THR A 68 -17.32 -5.73 -3.70
CA THR A 68 -16.52 -4.70 -3.05
C THR A 68 -16.36 -4.96 -1.55
N GLU A 69 -17.42 -5.35 -0.84
CA GLU A 69 -17.37 -5.62 0.60
C GLU A 69 -16.44 -6.79 0.96
N ILE A 70 -16.38 -7.82 0.11
CA ILE A 70 -15.47 -8.96 0.29
C ILE A 70 -14.03 -8.52 0.09
N LEU A 71 -13.77 -7.69 -0.94
CA LEU A 71 -12.44 -7.15 -1.19
C LEU A 71 -11.99 -6.21 -0.07
N GLU A 72 -12.87 -5.33 0.39
CA GLU A 72 -12.61 -4.41 1.51
C GLU A 72 -12.30 -5.18 2.78
N LYS A 73 -13.10 -6.19 3.11
CA LYS A 73 -12.82 -7.09 4.24
C LYS A 73 -11.48 -7.80 4.08
N TYR A 74 -11.17 -8.31 2.89
CA TYR A 74 -9.90 -8.97 2.64
C TYR A 74 -8.71 -8.03 2.88
N ILE A 75 -8.78 -6.78 2.44
CA ILE A 75 -7.76 -5.76 2.70
C ILE A 75 -7.68 -5.43 4.20
N ASP A 76 -8.83 -5.26 4.85
CA ASP A 76 -8.91 -4.94 6.28
C ASP A 76 -8.29 -6.03 7.15
N ASP A 77 -8.60 -7.30 6.87
CA ASP A 77 -8.07 -8.46 7.59
C ASP A 77 -6.52 -8.52 7.52
N HIS A 78 -5.90 -8.03 6.43
CA HIS A 78 -4.44 -7.94 6.28
C HIS A 78 -3.82 -6.74 6.98
N THR A 79 -4.60 -5.73 7.35
CA THR A 79 -4.08 -4.41 7.70
C THR A 79 -3.18 -4.44 8.93
N TRP A 80 -3.53 -5.21 9.96
CA TRP A 80 -2.69 -5.33 11.14
C TRP A 80 -1.31 -5.93 10.82
N PHE A 81 -1.25 -6.96 9.98
CA PHE A 81 0.01 -7.59 9.60
C PHE A 81 0.93 -6.61 8.88
N TYR A 82 0.41 -5.87 7.90
CA TYR A 82 1.20 -4.87 7.17
C TYR A 82 1.52 -3.63 7.98
N VAL A 83 0.81 -3.37 9.09
CA VAL A 83 1.20 -2.36 10.08
C VAL A 83 2.36 -2.85 10.94
N GLU A 84 2.29 -4.07 11.46
CA GLU A 84 3.32 -4.62 12.36
C GLU A 84 4.63 -4.97 11.67
N SER A 85 4.54 -5.49 10.45
CA SER A 85 5.72 -5.86 9.65
C SER A 85 6.37 -4.65 8.97
N ALA A 86 5.68 -3.52 8.90
CA ALA A 86 6.23 -2.31 8.31
C ALA A 86 7.30 -1.67 9.23
N PHE A 87 8.31 -1.10 8.59
CA PHE A 87 9.32 -0.26 9.25
C PHE A 87 10.05 -0.93 10.43
N THR A 88 10.29 -2.25 10.39
CA THR A 88 11.05 -2.97 11.44
C THR A 88 12.45 -2.40 11.71
N ALA A 89 13.05 -1.73 10.73
CA ALA A 89 14.34 -1.03 10.85
C ALA A 89 14.21 0.44 11.31
N SER A 90 13.00 0.97 11.44
CA SER A 90 12.70 2.35 11.85
C SER A 90 11.72 2.36 13.03
N PRO A 91 12.23 2.40 14.28
CA PRO A 91 11.40 2.35 15.47
C PRO A 91 10.33 3.44 15.52
N ILE A 92 10.63 4.64 14.99
CA ILE A 92 9.68 5.76 15.00
C ILE A 92 8.53 5.53 14.03
N LEU A 93 8.81 5.15 12.77
CA LEU A 93 7.73 4.88 11.82
C LEU A 93 6.90 3.68 12.27
N SER A 94 7.54 2.66 12.84
CA SER A 94 6.85 1.52 13.45
C SER A 94 5.91 1.97 14.57
N GLU A 95 6.36 2.84 15.49
CA GLU A 95 5.52 3.39 16.56
C GLU A 95 4.38 4.27 16.02
N ILE A 96 4.63 5.07 14.97
CA ILE A 96 3.60 5.88 14.31
C ILE A 96 2.53 4.99 13.68
N PHE A 97 2.92 3.95 12.95
CA PHE A 97 1.99 3.03 12.30
C PHE A 97 1.15 2.24 13.31
N ARG A 98 1.77 1.75 14.39
CA ARG A 98 1.04 1.13 15.52
C ARG A 98 0.05 2.09 16.17
N SER A 99 0.49 3.33 16.39
CA SER A 99 -0.36 4.37 16.98
C SER A 99 -1.50 4.72 16.03
N ALA A 100 -1.25 4.79 14.73
CA ALA A 100 -2.27 5.01 13.71
C ALA A 100 -3.35 3.92 13.74
N TRP A 101 -2.94 2.65 13.75
CA TRP A 101 -3.87 1.52 13.83
C TRP A 101 -4.69 1.52 15.12
N ARG A 102 -4.06 1.77 16.27
CA ARG A 102 -4.79 1.90 17.55
C ARG A 102 -5.80 3.04 17.50
N TYR A 103 -5.37 4.20 17.00
CA TYR A 103 -6.21 5.40 16.92
C TYR A 103 -7.38 5.18 15.95
N SER A 104 -7.20 4.45 14.85
CA SER A 104 -8.22 4.24 13.83
C SER A 104 -9.41 3.38 14.28
N ARG A 105 -9.32 2.71 15.45
CA ARG A 105 -10.38 1.85 16.00
C ARG A 105 -11.64 2.62 16.39
N SER A 106 -11.51 3.90 16.77
CA SER A 106 -12.68 4.76 17.02
C SER A 106 -13.43 5.03 15.71
N GLU A 107 -14.75 4.95 15.73
CA GLU A 107 -15.62 5.18 14.56
C GLU A 107 -15.41 6.56 13.92
N GLU A 108 -15.07 7.56 14.72
CA GLU A 108 -14.80 8.92 14.23
C GLU A 108 -13.54 9.00 13.35
N ASN A 109 -12.63 8.02 13.46
CA ASN A 109 -11.32 7.98 12.81
C ASN A 109 -11.34 7.20 11.48
N PHE A 110 -12.49 7.14 10.79
CA PHE A 110 -12.64 6.44 9.51
C PHE A 110 -11.63 6.89 8.44
N MET A 111 -11.29 8.17 8.37
CA MET A 111 -10.28 8.69 7.43
C MET A 111 -8.90 8.03 7.62
N LEU A 112 -8.54 7.71 8.87
CA LEU A 112 -7.29 7.02 9.16
C LEU A 112 -7.38 5.53 8.85
N ARG A 113 -8.56 4.90 9.06
CA ARG A 113 -8.80 3.52 8.60
C ARG A 113 -8.65 3.41 7.09
N ASP A 114 -9.23 4.35 6.35
CA ASP A 114 -9.12 4.41 4.89
C ASP A 114 -7.66 4.54 4.45
N ALA A 115 -6.86 5.36 5.13
CA ALA A 115 -5.43 5.49 4.86
C ALA A 115 -4.64 4.20 5.14
N LEU A 116 -4.94 3.51 6.24
CA LEU A 116 -4.33 2.21 6.55
C LEU A 116 -4.74 1.14 5.53
N GLN A 117 -6.00 1.11 5.09
CA GLN A 117 -6.44 0.23 4.01
C GLN A 117 -5.75 0.56 2.69
N LEU A 118 -5.49 1.83 2.40
CA LEU A 118 -4.75 2.26 1.21
C LEU A 118 -3.30 1.77 1.26
N TRP A 119 -2.64 1.92 2.41
CA TRP A 119 -1.31 1.36 2.66
C TRP A 119 -1.30 -0.15 2.41
N THR A 120 -2.22 -0.89 3.05
CA THR A 120 -2.32 -2.35 2.91
C THR A 120 -2.57 -2.77 1.47
N ALA A 121 -3.50 -2.12 0.77
CA ALA A 121 -3.80 -2.40 -0.64
C ALA A 121 -2.57 -2.17 -1.54
N THR A 122 -1.77 -1.14 -1.25
CA THR A 122 -0.50 -0.89 -1.94
C THR A 122 0.49 -2.02 -1.73
N GLN A 123 0.62 -2.53 -0.50
CA GLN A 123 1.49 -3.68 -0.21
C GLN A 123 1.03 -4.96 -0.90
N LEU A 124 -0.28 -5.24 -0.90
CA LEU A 124 -0.85 -6.40 -1.60
C LEU A 124 -0.51 -6.36 -3.10
N LEU A 125 -0.63 -5.18 -3.73
CA LEU A 125 -0.29 -4.99 -5.15
C LEU A 125 1.20 -5.23 -5.43
N LEU A 126 2.09 -4.86 -4.51
CA LEU A 126 3.53 -5.04 -4.65
C LEU A 126 3.96 -6.50 -4.49
N ASN A 127 3.40 -7.19 -3.50
CA ASN A 127 3.73 -8.58 -3.22
C ASN A 127 3.20 -9.53 -4.29
N GLY A 128 2.01 -9.20 -4.83
CA GLY A 128 1.29 -10.06 -5.75
C GLY A 128 0.66 -11.26 -5.05
N ALA A 129 -0.41 -11.77 -5.64
CA ALA A 129 -1.18 -12.88 -5.09
C ALA A 129 -0.79 -14.23 -5.73
N THR A 130 -0.90 -15.30 -4.96
CA THR A 130 -0.66 -16.68 -5.39
C THR A 130 -1.85 -17.59 -5.07
N LEU A 131 -1.91 -18.74 -5.75
CA LEU A 131 -2.84 -19.80 -5.39
C LEU A 131 -2.38 -20.43 -4.07
N HIS A 132 -3.30 -20.50 -3.11
CA HIS A 132 -3.04 -21.15 -1.83
C HIS A 132 -2.69 -22.64 -2.06
N PRO A 133 -1.77 -23.25 -1.28
CA PRO A 133 -1.35 -24.64 -1.51
C PRO A 133 -2.47 -25.69 -1.44
N SER A 134 -3.52 -25.43 -0.68
CA SER A 134 -4.72 -26.29 -0.62
C SER A 134 -5.75 -26.01 -1.73
N SER A 135 -5.52 -25.00 -2.56
CA SER A 135 -6.36 -24.65 -3.70
C SER A 135 -6.17 -25.63 -4.84
N ASP A 136 -7.17 -25.66 -5.72
CA ASP A 136 -6.99 -26.14 -7.07
C ASP A 136 -5.86 -25.36 -7.78
N SER A 137 -4.80 -26.06 -8.21
CA SER A 137 -3.63 -25.47 -8.90
C SER A 137 -3.92 -25.08 -10.35
N LEU A 138 -5.08 -25.48 -10.88
CA LEU A 138 -5.47 -25.30 -12.28
C LEU A 138 -4.47 -25.90 -13.29
N GLY A 139 -3.57 -26.80 -12.85
CA GLY A 139 -2.50 -27.34 -13.68
C GLY A 139 -1.31 -26.38 -13.89
N ILE A 140 -1.19 -25.33 -13.08
CA ILE A 140 -0.06 -24.40 -13.10
C ILE A 140 1.06 -24.95 -12.21
N ASN A 141 2.29 -24.91 -12.71
CA ASN A 141 3.46 -25.28 -11.93
C ASN A 141 3.90 -24.12 -11.00
N PRO A 142 4.51 -24.41 -9.85
CA PRO A 142 5.13 -23.38 -9.02
C PRO A 142 6.24 -22.61 -9.75
N ILE A 143 6.51 -21.39 -9.30
CA ILE A 143 7.62 -20.57 -9.83
C ILE A 143 8.95 -21.30 -9.54
N PRO A 144 9.74 -21.64 -10.57
CA PRO A 144 10.92 -22.48 -10.42
C PRO A 144 12.15 -21.72 -9.89
N SER A 145 12.12 -20.39 -9.90
CA SER A 145 13.28 -19.58 -9.54
C SER A 145 13.38 -19.36 -8.03
N PRO A 146 14.46 -19.83 -7.36
CA PRO A 146 14.63 -19.69 -5.92
C PRO A 146 14.95 -18.26 -5.47
N THR A 147 15.30 -17.37 -6.41
CA THR A 147 15.61 -15.96 -6.12
C THR A 147 14.40 -15.05 -6.33
N CYS A 148 13.27 -15.59 -6.81
CA CYS A 148 12.02 -14.87 -6.86
C CYS A 148 11.41 -14.78 -5.45
N PRO A 149 10.86 -13.63 -5.03
CA PRO A 149 10.14 -13.52 -3.74
C PRO A 149 9.00 -14.53 -3.57
N LEU A 150 8.40 -14.97 -4.69
CA LEU A 150 7.33 -15.96 -4.75
C LEU A 150 7.83 -17.37 -5.10
N ALA A 151 9.12 -17.66 -4.82
CA ALA A 151 9.72 -18.96 -5.10
C ALA A 151 8.89 -20.12 -4.53
N ASN A 152 8.72 -21.18 -5.31
CA ASN A 152 7.93 -22.38 -4.97
C ASN A 152 6.43 -22.13 -4.73
N GLN A 153 5.93 -20.93 -4.94
CA GLN A 153 4.50 -20.65 -4.90
C GLN A 153 3.87 -20.80 -6.29
N THR A 154 2.59 -21.17 -6.33
CA THR A 154 1.85 -21.31 -7.59
C THR A 154 1.24 -19.96 -7.97
N PRO A 155 1.66 -19.32 -9.08
CA PRO A 155 1.13 -18.02 -9.46
C PRO A 155 -0.33 -18.15 -9.93
N LEU A 156 -1.07 -17.04 -9.85
CA LEU A 156 -2.39 -16.97 -10.49
C LEU A 156 -2.25 -17.05 -12.02
N PRO A 157 -3.24 -17.62 -12.74
CA PRO A 157 -3.38 -17.42 -14.18
C PRO A 157 -3.16 -15.96 -14.56
N ARG A 158 -2.42 -15.69 -15.65
CA ARG A 158 -2.02 -14.32 -16.00
C ARG A 158 -3.19 -13.34 -16.07
N VAL A 159 -4.32 -13.73 -16.66
CA VAL A 159 -5.49 -12.87 -16.77
C VAL A 159 -6.15 -12.66 -15.41
N LEU A 160 -6.24 -13.72 -14.59
CA LEU A 160 -6.78 -13.63 -13.23
C LEU A 160 -5.97 -12.68 -12.34
N ALA A 161 -4.63 -12.78 -12.38
CA ALA A 161 -3.73 -11.87 -11.66
C ALA A 161 -4.03 -10.40 -12.01
N ASN A 162 -4.03 -10.07 -13.31
CA ASN A 162 -4.32 -8.68 -13.75
C ASN A 162 -5.73 -8.23 -13.34
N GLN A 163 -6.72 -9.13 -13.29
CA GLN A 163 -8.07 -8.77 -12.85
C GLN A 163 -8.11 -8.46 -11.36
N LEU A 164 -7.40 -9.23 -10.52
CA LEU A 164 -7.30 -8.98 -9.09
C LEU A 164 -6.54 -7.68 -8.81
N ASP A 165 -5.38 -7.50 -9.45
CA ASP A 165 -4.58 -6.27 -9.36
C ASP A 165 -5.42 -5.05 -9.72
N HIS A 166 -6.19 -5.13 -10.82
CA HIS A 166 -7.06 -4.04 -11.23
C HIS A 166 -8.15 -3.70 -10.19
N LEU A 167 -8.69 -4.71 -9.49
CA LEU A 167 -9.66 -4.48 -8.41
C LEU A 167 -9.01 -3.76 -7.22
N ILE A 168 -7.79 -4.16 -6.85
CA ILE A 168 -7.00 -3.53 -5.78
C ILE A 168 -6.61 -2.09 -6.17
N GLU A 169 -6.09 -1.87 -7.38
CA GLU A 169 -5.76 -0.54 -7.93
C GLU A 169 -6.98 0.39 -7.92
N ARG A 170 -8.14 -0.12 -8.33
CA ARG A 170 -9.39 0.64 -8.29
C ARG A 170 -9.77 1.03 -6.86
N ARG A 171 -9.57 0.15 -5.88
CA ARG A 171 -9.82 0.45 -4.46
C ARG A 171 -8.84 1.49 -3.94
N ILE A 172 -7.55 1.40 -4.27
CA ILE A 172 -6.53 2.41 -3.93
C ILE A 172 -6.98 3.79 -4.44
N TRP A 173 -7.41 3.87 -5.71
CA TRP A 173 -7.88 5.14 -6.29
C TRP A 173 -9.13 5.70 -5.56
N GLN A 174 -10.07 4.84 -5.17
CA GLN A 174 -11.25 5.25 -4.41
C GLN A 174 -10.89 5.79 -3.02
N LEU A 175 -10.01 5.08 -2.30
CA LEU A 175 -9.51 5.46 -0.99
C LEU A 175 -8.74 6.79 -1.06
N GLU A 176 -7.81 6.94 -2.02
CA GLU A 176 -7.04 8.17 -2.23
C GLU A 176 -8.00 9.37 -2.36
N LYS A 177 -9.02 9.25 -3.21
CA LYS A 177 -10.02 10.30 -3.40
C LYS A 177 -10.81 10.60 -2.12
N GLN A 178 -11.24 9.57 -1.38
CA GLN A 178 -12.00 9.75 -0.13
C GLN A 178 -11.16 10.43 0.94
N ILE A 179 -9.92 9.95 1.16
CA ILE A 179 -8.97 10.50 2.13
C ILE A 179 -8.67 11.96 1.80
N LEU A 180 -8.32 12.29 0.56
CA LEU A 180 -7.97 13.66 0.18
C LEU A 180 -9.14 14.64 0.38
N ASN A 181 -10.37 14.23 0.07
CA ASN A 181 -11.55 15.06 0.30
C ASN A 181 -11.78 15.33 1.79
N GLU A 182 -11.67 14.30 2.64
CA GLU A 182 -11.86 14.45 4.08
C GLU A 182 -10.71 15.20 4.75
N LEU A 183 -9.48 14.94 4.31
CA LEU A 183 -8.29 15.63 4.80
C LEU A 183 -8.38 17.12 4.51
N GLN A 184 -8.80 17.49 3.29
CA GLN A 184 -9.05 18.88 2.92
C GLN A 184 -10.09 19.53 3.85
N LYS A 185 -11.24 18.89 4.07
CA LYS A 185 -12.29 19.41 4.96
C LYS A 185 -11.77 19.64 6.39
N ARG A 186 -11.01 18.70 6.94
CA ARG A 186 -10.50 18.78 8.32
C ARG A 186 -9.39 19.80 8.48
N ILE A 187 -8.43 19.86 7.54
CA ILE A 187 -7.38 20.87 7.53
C ILE A 187 -7.99 22.28 7.51
N PHE A 188 -8.98 22.54 6.64
CA PHE A 188 -9.65 23.84 6.58
C PHE A 188 -10.62 24.09 7.74
N GLY A 189 -11.14 23.03 8.38
CA GLY A 189 -11.94 23.13 9.60
C GLY A 189 -11.16 23.65 10.81
N ARG A 190 -9.84 23.49 10.83
CA ARG A 190 -8.91 24.02 11.87
C ARG A 190 -9.28 23.64 13.30
N LYS A 191 -9.93 22.50 13.49
CA LYS A 191 -10.22 21.97 14.83
C LYS A 191 -8.95 21.41 15.46
N ARG A 192 -8.75 21.67 16.75
CA ARG A 192 -7.56 21.18 17.48
C ARG A 192 -7.55 19.66 17.61
N GLU A 193 -8.71 19.07 17.88
CA GLU A 193 -8.91 17.61 17.99
C GLU A 193 -8.61 16.84 16.70
N ASP A 194 -8.58 17.51 15.54
CA ASP A 194 -8.26 16.90 14.25
C ASP A 194 -6.75 16.79 14.00
N TRP A 195 -5.91 17.48 14.79
CA TRP A 195 -4.47 17.57 14.50
C TRP A 195 -3.80 16.19 14.45
N LEU A 196 -4.03 15.35 15.46
CA LEU A 196 -3.41 14.02 15.50
C LEU A 196 -3.92 13.12 14.36
N ARG A 197 -5.23 13.18 14.09
CA ARG A 197 -5.87 12.46 12.98
C ARG A 197 -5.25 12.85 11.64
N ILE A 198 -5.07 14.16 11.39
CA ILE A 198 -4.44 14.70 10.19
C ILE A 198 -2.98 14.23 10.10
N PHE A 199 -2.21 14.36 11.18
CA PHE A 199 -0.79 13.96 11.22
C PHE A 199 -0.61 12.47 10.89
N LEU A 200 -1.32 11.58 11.59
CA LEU A 200 -1.22 10.13 11.37
C LEU A 200 -1.64 9.74 9.95
N THR A 201 -2.74 10.35 9.45
CA THR A 201 -3.23 10.10 8.09
C THR A 201 -2.21 10.52 7.05
N LEU A 202 -1.58 11.69 7.24
CA LEU A 202 -0.54 12.19 6.35
C LEU A 202 0.67 11.25 6.34
N VAL A 203 1.18 10.82 7.49
CA VAL A 203 2.34 9.92 7.53
C VAL A 203 2.04 8.61 6.80
N VAL A 204 0.88 7.99 7.06
CA VAL A 204 0.49 6.74 6.38
C VAL A 204 0.35 6.95 4.87
N LEU A 205 -0.29 8.04 4.43
CA LEU A 205 -0.46 8.36 3.02
C LEU A 205 0.88 8.63 2.32
N MET A 206 1.77 9.40 2.96
CA MET A 206 3.12 9.66 2.45
C MET A 206 3.91 8.36 2.30
N SER A 207 3.88 7.47 3.29
CA SER A 207 4.53 6.16 3.19
C SER A 207 3.98 5.33 2.02
N ALA A 208 2.67 5.34 1.78
CA ALA A 208 2.09 4.66 0.62
C ALA A 208 2.61 5.25 -0.71
N LEU A 209 2.73 6.58 -0.80
CA LEU A 209 3.33 7.24 -1.97
C LEU A 209 4.81 6.90 -2.14
N GLU A 210 5.57 6.71 -1.05
CA GLU A 210 6.98 6.28 -1.10
C GLU A 210 7.09 4.89 -1.74
N ARG A 211 6.23 3.95 -1.33
CA ARG A 211 6.17 2.58 -1.87
C ARG A 211 5.74 2.55 -3.34
N ASP A 212 4.71 3.30 -3.70
CA ASP A 212 4.29 3.41 -5.10
C ASP A 212 5.40 4.05 -5.96
N SER A 213 6.06 5.09 -5.45
CA SER A 213 7.17 5.74 -6.17
C SER A 213 8.35 4.81 -6.35
N TRP A 214 8.70 3.99 -5.34
CA TRP A 214 9.75 2.97 -5.48
C TRP A 214 9.43 1.99 -6.63
N ARG A 215 8.19 1.50 -6.69
CA ARG A 215 7.74 0.64 -7.80
C ARG A 215 7.81 1.35 -9.15
N LEU A 216 7.43 2.62 -9.20
CA LEU A 216 7.46 3.41 -10.44
C LEU A 216 8.88 3.71 -10.92
N TYR A 217 9.82 3.99 -10.01
CA TYR A 217 11.22 4.25 -10.38
C TYR A 217 11.86 3.06 -11.08
N TYR A 218 11.49 1.83 -10.71
CA TYR A 218 11.91 0.66 -11.48
C TYR A 218 11.53 0.82 -12.95
N TRP A 219 10.26 1.14 -13.24
CA TRP A 219 9.79 1.34 -14.61
C TRP A 219 10.42 2.55 -15.30
N VAL A 220 10.80 3.59 -14.56
CA VAL A 220 11.53 4.74 -15.12
C VAL A 220 12.89 4.32 -15.68
N PHE A 221 13.63 3.47 -14.95
CA PHE A 221 14.97 3.02 -15.37
C PHE A 221 14.93 1.85 -16.35
N HIS A 222 13.84 1.09 -16.37
CA HIS A 222 13.72 -0.18 -17.08
C HIS A 222 12.58 -0.16 -18.13
N MET A 223 12.31 0.98 -18.77
CA MET A 223 11.26 1.07 -19.79
C MET A 223 11.46 0.12 -20.98
N GLU A 224 12.70 -0.31 -21.23
CA GLU A 224 13.08 -1.19 -22.35
C GLU A 224 13.14 -2.68 -21.95
N ASP A 225 12.86 -3.03 -20.69
CA ASP A 225 12.86 -4.42 -20.23
C ASP A 225 11.77 -5.26 -20.93
N GLY A 226 11.93 -6.59 -20.94
CA GLY A 226 11.06 -7.52 -21.68
C GLY A 226 9.56 -7.50 -21.33
N TYR A 227 9.18 -6.96 -20.17
CA TYR A 227 7.78 -6.73 -19.80
C TYR A 227 7.39 -5.27 -20.04
N ALA A 228 6.52 -5.04 -21.02
CA ALA A 228 6.08 -3.68 -21.37
C ALA A 228 5.19 -3.05 -20.29
N TRP A 229 5.51 -1.80 -19.93
CA TRP A 229 4.64 -0.94 -19.12
C TRP A 229 3.24 -0.83 -19.73
N ARG A 230 2.20 -1.11 -18.95
CA ARG A 230 0.80 -1.23 -19.45
C ARG A 230 -0.12 -0.11 -19.02
N HIS A 231 0.32 0.75 -18.12
CA HIS A 231 -0.50 1.85 -17.63
C HIS A 231 -0.55 2.98 -18.69
N PRO A 232 -1.70 3.65 -18.90
CA PRO A 232 -1.83 4.69 -19.93
C PRO A 232 -0.89 5.90 -19.74
N SER A 233 -0.61 6.25 -18.49
CA SER A 233 0.36 7.30 -18.14
C SER A 233 1.76 6.71 -18.00
N PRO A 234 2.80 7.38 -18.51
CA PRO A 234 4.18 6.94 -18.33
C PRO A 234 4.60 7.00 -16.85
N PRO A 235 5.55 6.15 -16.42
CA PRO A 235 6.00 6.10 -15.02
C PRO A 235 6.48 7.45 -14.49
N GLN A 236 7.23 8.22 -15.29
CA GLN A 236 7.78 9.53 -14.88
C GLN A 236 6.66 10.50 -14.47
N ARG A 237 5.57 10.54 -15.24
CA ARG A 237 4.41 11.41 -14.93
C ARG A 237 3.71 11.00 -13.63
N LEU A 238 3.70 9.71 -13.31
CA LEU A 238 3.12 9.22 -12.05
C LEU A 238 4.02 9.57 -10.86
N VAL A 239 5.34 9.47 -11.01
CA VAL A 239 6.29 9.92 -9.99
C VAL A 239 6.15 11.44 -9.75
N GLU A 240 6.04 12.24 -10.82
CA GLU A 240 5.79 13.68 -10.71
C GLU A 240 4.48 14.00 -10.00
N LYS A 241 3.40 13.24 -10.27
CA LYS A 241 2.13 13.35 -9.55
C LYS A 241 2.33 13.09 -8.06
N ASN A 242 3.05 12.03 -7.69
CA ASN A 242 3.30 11.67 -6.29
C ASN A 242 4.13 12.75 -5.57
N ASN A 243 5.18 13.28 -6.23
CA ASN A 243 5.97 14.40 -5.71
C ASN A 243 5.10 15.64 -5.45
N THR A 244 4.30 16.04 -6.44
CA THR A 244 3.43 17.23 -6.34
C THR A 244 2.39 17.07 -5.23
N LEU A 245 1.80 15.88 -5.10
CA LEU A 245 0.85 15.56 -4.05
C LEU A 245 1.51 15.66 -2.67
N ALA A 246 2.67 15.03 -2.49
CA ALA A 246 3.42 15.06 -1.23
C ALA A 246 3.82 16.49 -0.82
N GLU A 247 4.28 17.31 -1.76
CA GLU A 247 4.63 18.71 -1.48
C GLU A 247 3.41 19.53 -1.09
N SER A 248 2.30 19.38 -1.80
CA SER A 248 1.05 20.08 -1.48
C SER A 248 0.55 19.71 -0.07
N LEU A 249 0.51 18.41 0.25
CA LEU A 249 0.06 17.93 1.55
C LEU A 249 0.95 18.43 2.69
N ALA A 250 2.27 18.39 2.51
CA ALA A 250 3.23 18.90 3.51
C ALA A 250 3.07 20.41 3.73
N ALA A 251 2.91 21.19 2.66
CA ALA A 251 2.70 22.64 2.74
C ALA A 251 1.42 23.00 3.52
N HIS A 252 0.31 22.29 3.27
CA HIS A 252 -0.94 22.51 3.99
C HIS A 252 -0.82 22.14 5.48
N PHE A 253 -0.14 21.04 5.80
CA PHE A 253 0.11 20.63 7.18
C PHE A 253 0.97 21.63 7.96
N ALA A 254 2.06 22.10 7.35
CA ALA A 254 2.94 23.10 7.96
C ALA A 254 2.22 24.43 8.17
N ALA A 255 1.55 24.95 7.13
CA ALA A 255 0.94 26.28 7.15
C ALA A 255 -0.34 26.36 8.00
N ILE A 256 -1.16 25.31 8.01
CA ILE A 256 -2.51 25.36 8.59
C ILE A 256 -2.60 24.60 9.92
N SER A 257 -1.96 23.44 10.02
CA SER A 257 -1.99 22.60 11.22
C SER A 257 -0.86 22.89 12.21
N LYS A 258 -0.03 23.91 11.95
CA LYS A 258 1.20 24.26 12.69
C LYS A 258 2.23 23.13 12.72
N GLY A 259 2.19 22.22 11.74
CA GLY A 259 3.12 21.11 11.59
C GLY A 259 3.32 20.31 12.87
N LEU A 260 4.58 20.14 13.27
CA LEU A 260 5.02 19.34 14.41
C LEU A 260 5.01 20.09 15.75
N THR A 261 4.54 21.34 15.77
CA THR A 261 4.54 22.17 16.99
C THR A 261 3.97 21.41 18.20
N PRO A 262 2.87 20.62 18.07
CA PRO A 262 2.36 19.84 19.19
C PRO A 262 3.31 18.82 19.83
N PHE A 263 4.26 18.26 19.09
CA PHE A 263 5.25 17.34 19.67
C PHE A 263 6.26 18.05 20.59
N SER A 264 6.38 19.38 20.48
CA SER A 264 7.21 20.20 21.38
C SER A 264 6.46 20.69 22.62
N LEU A 265 5.16 20.42 22.71
CA LEU A 265 4.33 20.84 23.84
C LEU A 265 4.46 19.89 25.03
N ASP A 266 4.13 20.43 26.21
CA ASP A 266 4.00 19.68 27.45
C ASP A 266 2.67 18.90 27.43
N TRP A 267 2.76 17.57 27.27
CA TRP A 267 1.62 16.65 27.18
C TRP A 267 0.93 16.39 28.53
N SER A 268 1.51 16.86 29.65
CA SER A 268 0.82 16.84 30.95
C SER A 268 -0.29 17.89 31.07
N ARG A 269 -0.33 18.86 30.15
CA ARG A 269 -1.32 19.95 30.15
C ARG A 269 -2.59 19.54 29.41
N GLU A 270 -3.73 19.77 30.03
CA GLU A 270 -5.07 19.48 29.48
C GLU A 270 -5.28 20.05 28.06
N GLN A 271 -4.76 21.26 27.79
CA GLN A 271 -4.84 21.90 26.48
C GLN A 271 -4.09 21.14 25.36
N THR A 272 -3.02 20.44 25.72
CA THR A 272 -2.24 19.59 24.81
C THR A 272 -2.91 18.24 24.62
N VAL A 273 -3.46 17.66 25.71
CA VAL A 273 -4.24 16.41 25.67
C VAL A 273 -5.43 16.52 24.72
N ALA A 274 -6.08 17.69 24.65
CA ALA A 274 -7.18 17.95 23.72
C ALA A 274 -6.83 17.74 22.22
N LEU A 275 -5.54 17.70 21.84
CA LEU A 275 -5.09 17.42 20.47
C LEU A 275 -5.23 15.95 20.07
N ILE A 276 -5.34 15.05 21.05
CA ILE A 276 -5.60 13.62 20.80
C ILE A 276 -7.08 13.38 20.50
N GLY A 277 -7.97 14.31 20.85
CA GLY A 277 -9.41 14.18 20.63
C GLY A 277 -10.01 12.97 21.36
N ASN A 278 -11.10 12.42 20.82
CA ASN A 278 -11.75 11.23 21.36
C ASN A 278 -10.93 9.97 21.03
N CYS A 279 -10.06 9.58 21.96
CA CYS A 279 -9.30 8.32 21.90
C CYS A 279 -9.73 7.39 23.04
N GLU A 280 -10.07 6.14 22.71
CA GLU A 280 -10.49 5.14 23.69
C GLU A 280 -9.40 4.84 24.74
N ASP A 281 -8.12 4.90 24.33
CA ASP A 281 -6.96 4.67 25.19
C ASP A 281 -6.01 5.88 25.16
N ALA A 282 -6.50 7.00 25.70
CA ALA A 282 -5.74 8.23 25.78
C ALA A 282 -4.39 8.09 26.52
N PRO A 283 -4.27 7.33 27.64
CA PRO A 283 -2.99 7.15 28.33
C PRO A 283 -1.92 6.49 27.46
N LEU A 284 -2.23 5.38 26.77
CA LEU A 284 -1.25 4.75 25.87
C LEU A 284 -0.94 5.64 24.67
N MET A 285 -1.92 6.39 24.16
CA MET A 285 -1.70 7.32 23.05
C MET A 285 -0.76 8.45 23.45
N LEU A 286 -0.92 9.02 24.65
CA LEU A 286 -0.01 10.04 25.19
C LEU A 286 1.43 9.54 25.28
N GLU A 287 1.63 8.35 25.84
CA GLU A 287 2.97 7.75 25.93
C GLU A 287 3.59 7.55 24.54
N SER A 288 2.79 7.12 23.58
CA SER A 288 3.21 6.95 22.18
C SER A 288 3.59 8.30 21.55
N MET A 289 2.81 9.36 21.80
CA MET A 289 3.10 10.72 21.32
C MET A 289 4.40 11.27 21.90
N GLU A 290 4.69 11.00 23.18
CA GLU A 290 5.96 11.39 23.79
C GLU A 290 7.15 10.64 23.19
N ARG A 291 7.02 9.33 22.93
CA ARG A 291 8.05 8.55 22.22
C ARG A 291 8.28 9.07 20.81
N ILE A 292 7.21 9.30 20.04
CA ILE A 292 7.28 9.85 18.68
C ILE A 292 7.93 11.24 18.72
N GLY A 293 7.47 12.14 19.58
CA GLY A 293 8.03 13.49 19.70
C GLY A 293 9.52 13.51 20.09
N ARG A 294 9.96 12.63 20.99
CA ARG A 294 11.39 12.45 21.30
C ARG A 294 12.17 11.93 20.10
N GLY A 295 11.62 10.96 19.39
CA GLY A 295 12.22 10.40 18.19
C GLY A 295 12.40 11.45 17.08
N LEU A 296 11.35 12.23 16.79
CA LEU A 296 11.38 13.27 15.75
C LEU A 296 12.42 14.38 16.00
N ARG A 297 12.79 14.60 17.26
CA ARG A 297 13.85 15.55 17.64
C ARG A 297 15.27 14.99 17.47
N SER A 298 15.43 13.70 17.14
CA SER A 298 16.75 13.12 16.90
C SER A 298 17.34 13.62 15.57
N PRO A 299 18.58 14.16 15.57
CA PRO A 299 19.25 14.68 14.38
C PRO A 299 19.38 13.66 13.23
N ASP A 300 19.43 12.37 13.55
CA ASP A 300 19.61 11.28 12.58
C ASP A 300 18.45 11.17 11.56
N HIS A 301 17.27 11.74 11.86
CA HIS A 301 16.12 11.73 10.95
C HIS A 301 16.11 12.88 9.95
N ALA A 302 16.75 14.01 10.26
CA ALA A 302 16.81 15.17 9.37
C ALA A 302 17.73 14.93 8.15
N LEU A 303 18.63 13.95 8.22
CA LEU A 303 19.70 13.71 7.23
C LEU A 303 19.24 13.00 5.94
N ARG A 304 17.98 12.54 5.83
CA ARG A 304 17.53 11.70 4.69
C ARG A 304 16.85 12.46 3.54
N VAL A 305 16.94 13.79 3.50
CA VAL A 305 16.13 14.63 2.60
C VAL A 305 16.82 14.95 1.26
N GLU A 306 18.13 14.76 1.14
CA GLU A 306 18.87 15.16 -0.06
C GLU A 306 19.19 13.99 -1.00
N ASN A 307 18.72 14.12 -2.25
CA ASN A 307 19.02 13.26 -3.40
C ASN A 307 18.39 11.84 -3.39
N VAL A 308 17.06 11.81 -3.52
CA VAL A 308 16.19 10.62 -3.70
C VAL A 308 16.79 9.52 -4.59
N LEU A 309 17.40 9.91 -5.72
CA LEU A 309 17.98 8.97 -6.68
C LEU A 309 19.23 8.26 -6.15
N SER A 310 19.98 8.91 -5.26
CA SER A 310 21.16 8.29 -4.63
C SER A 310 20.80 7.21 -3.61
N HIS A 311 19.55 7.21 -3.14
CA HIS A 311 19.04 6.24 -2.17
C HIS A 311 18.26 5.10 -2.79
N TYR A 312 17.66 5.29 -3.98
CA TYR A 312 16.89 4.24 -4.65
C TYR A 312 17.70 2.95 -4.85
N ARG A 313 17.13 1.83 -4.41
CA ARG A 313 17.65 0.48 -4.66
C ARG A 313 16.51 -0.41 -5.11
N GLU A 314 16.65 -0.96 -6.30
CA GLU A 314 15.68 -1.90 -6.88
C GLU A 314 15.48 -3.16 -6.02
N SER A 315 16.51 -3.61 -5.31
CA SER A 315 16.45 -4.80 -4.46
C SER A 315 15.89 -4.52 -3.06
N ASP A 316 15.55 -3.28 -2.73
CA ASP A 316 15.13 -2.86 -1.40
C ASP A 316 13.98 -1.86 -1.49
N GLU A 317 12.75 -2.34 -1.28
CA GLU A 317 11.52 -1.52 -1.27
C GLU A 317 11.53 -0.41 -0.21
N LYS A 318 12.39 -0.52 0.81
CA LYS A 318 12.54 0.43 1.91
C LYS A 318 13.57 1.51 1.59
N SER A 319 14.23 1.42 0.45
CA SER A 319 15.28 2.37 0.03
C SER A 319 14.77 3.81 -0.15
N LEU A 320 13.46 3.99 -0.35
CA LEU A 320 12.79 5.29 -0.39
C LEU A 320 11.98 5.62 0.87
N ASP A 321 12.11 4.85 1.96
CA ASP A 321 11.55 5.23 3.25
C ASP A 321 12.04 6.63 3.61
N PHE A 322 11.13 7.49 4.07
CA PHE A 322 11.38 8.90 4.39
C PHE A 322 11.47 9.88 3.24
N LEU A 323 11.33 9.44 1.98
CA LEU A 323 11.30 10.35 0.83
C LEU A 323 10.22 11.43 0.97
N TYR A 324 9.01 11.08 1.43
CA TYR A 324 7.89 12.01 1.58
C TYR A 324 7.51 12.25 3.04
N THR A 325 7.58 11.22 3.88
CA THR A 325 7.25 11.33 5.31
C THR A 325 8.16 12.31 6.04
N SER A 326 9.43 12.46 5.64
CA SER A 326 10.33 13.49 6.19
C SER A 326 9.78 14.91 6.03
N LYS A 327 9.05 15.21 4.95
CA LYS A 327 8.46 16.53 4.69
C LYS A 327 7.42 16.95 5.73
N VAL A 328 6.85 15.99 6.48
CA VAL A 328 5.90 16.23 7.57
C VAL A 328 6.46 15.87 8.95
N MET A 329 7.68 15.31 9.01
CA MET A 329 8.33 14.80 10.22
C MET A 329 9.60 15.56 10.62
N VAL A 330 10.12 16.45 9.77
CA VAL A 330 11.25 17.33 10.10
C VAL A 330 10.73 18.70 10.57
N VAL A 331 11.30 19.20 11.68
CA VAL A 331 10.99 20.50 12.30
C VAL A 331 11.71 21.63 11.59
#